data_AF-A0A1G2HZI4-F1
#
_entry.id   AF-A0A1G2HZI4-F1
#
_cell.length_a   1.000
_cell.length_b   1.000
_cell.length_c   1.000
_cell.angle_alpha   90.00
_cell.angle_beta   90.00
_cell.angle_gamma   90.00
#
_symmetry.space_group_name_H-M   'P 1'
#
loop_
_entity.id
_entity.type
_entity.pdbx_description
1 polymer ?
#
loop_
_entity_poly.entity_id
_entity_poly.type
_entity_poly.pdbx_seq_one_letter_code
_entity_poly.pdbx_strand_id
1 'polypeptide(L)'
;MKNYNDLKLEAIKLRKSGRSYGEIKKKLNVSKSTLSYWLRDVPLKEEYKKKFYTNRVLNLARGAQSQKERRLREIAKIIKGAKKEVKKSISLESYRLFGAALYWAEGNKKSGLGITNSDPYLILFMVKWFEKIFDVTPSSLKIRLNIYPQQNESEIRRFWSQLTGIPIERFGKTFVKPLSNNYKKNNLYYGTIQIRVPRGTDMRHRLFGWVKAVLQDISAKTELTQQEWKKLTEVSRAVNLPK
;
A
#
# COMPACT_ATOMS: atom_id res chain seq x y z
N MET A 1 -20.08 29.35 -51.99
CA MET A 1 -19.02 28.65 -51.23
C MET A 1 -18.10 29.70 -50.63
N LYS A 2 -17.76 29.65 -49.33
CA LYS A 2 -16.77 30.60 -48.78
C LYS A 2 -15.45 30.42 -49.52
N ASN A 3 -14.89 31.51 -50.05
CA ASN A 3 -13.62 31.49 -50.75
C ASN A 3 -12.50 31.03 -49.79
N TYR A 4 -11.66 30.10 -50.25
CA TYR A 4 -10.56 29.54 -49.46
C TYR A 4 -9.57 30.61 -49.01
N ASN A 5 -9.40 31.67 -49.80
CA ASN A 5 -8.52 32.78 -49.48
C ASN A 5 -9.08 33.63 -48.32
N ASP A 6 -10.40 33.83 -48.28
CA ASP A 6 -11.06 34.59 -47.21
C ASP A 6 -10.97 33.84 -45.87
N LEU A 7 -11.16 32.52 -45.88
CA LEU A 7 -10.99 31.67 -44.71
C LEU A 7 -9.55 31.70 -44.18
N LYS A 8 -8.55 31.76 -45.08
CA LYS A 8 -7.14 31.88 -44.71
C LYS A 8 -6.87 33.23 -44.04
N LEU A 9 -7.35 34.33 -44.61
CA LEU A 9 -7.20 35.68 -44.03
C LEU A 9 -7.88 35.77 -42.65
N GLU A 10 -9.08 35.21 -42.51
CA GLU A 10 -9.79 35.16 -41.24
C GLU A 10 -9.03 34.31 -40.20
N ALA A 11 -8.47 33.16 -40.59
CA ALA A 11 -7.64 32.32 -39.73
C ALA A 11 -6.40 33.07 -39.23
N ILE A 12 -5.72 33.85 -40.09
CA ILE A 12 -4.55 34.66 -39.71
C ILE A 12 -4.95 35.73 -38.70
N LYS A 13 -6.06 36.44 -38.92
CA LYS A 13 -6.58 37.46 -38.00
C LYS A 13 -6.88 36.86 -36.62
N LEU A 14 -7.57 35.72 -36.59
CA LEU A 14 -7.86 34.99 -35.35
C LEU A 14 -6.60 34.49 -34.65
N ARG A 15 -5.59 34.05 -35.40
CA ARG A 15 -4.33 33.59 -34.82
C ARG A 15 -3.54 34.74 -34.19
N LYS A 16 -3.46 35.89 -34.87
CA LYS A 16 -2.84 37.12 -34.37
C LYS A 16 -3.56 37.68 -33.13
N SER A 17 -4.87 37.47 -33.01
CA SER A 17 -5.66 37.82 -31.81
C SER A 17 -5.55 36.79 -30.68
N GLY A 18 -4.61 35.84 -30.74
CA GLY A 18 -4.34 34.90 -29.65
C GLY A 18 -5.28 33.70 -29.56
N ARG A 19 -5.96 33.30 -30.64
CA ARG A 19 -6.75 32.05 -30.68
C ARG A 19 -5.88 30.84 -31.01
N SER A 20 -6.15 29.72 -30.36
CA SER A 20 -5.51 28.41 -30.62
C SER A 20 -6.04 27.77 -31.91
N TYR A 21 -5.30 26.81 -32.47
CA TYR A 21 -5.76 26.07 -33.65
C TYR A 21 -7.07 25.33 -33.39
N GLY A 22 -7.32 24.88 -32.15
CA GLY A 22 -8.57 24.23 -31.77
C GLY A 22 -9.77 25.18 -31.81
N GLU A 23 -9.60 26.42 -31.36
CA GLU A 23 -10.64 27.45 -31.42
C GLU A 23 -10.91 27.91 -32.86
N ILE A 24 -9.85 28.11 -33.66
CA ILE A 24 -9.98 28.50 -35.07
C ILE A 24 -10.66 27.39 -35.86
N LYS A 25 -10.30 26.12 -35.62
CA LYS A 25 -10.97 24.94 -36.21
C LYS A 25 -12.47 24.94 -35.91
N LYS A 26 -12.87 25.14 -34.65
CA LYS A 26 -14.29 25.17 -34.25
C LYS A 26 -15.05 26.32 -34.92
N LYS A 27 -14.40 27.48 -35.10
CA LYS A 27 -15.05 28.67 -35.67
C LYS A 27 -15.17 28.62 -37.20
N LEU A 28 -14.12 28.17 -37.89
CA LEU A 28 -14.06 28.19 -39.36
C LEU A 28 -14.42 26.83 -39.99
N ASN A 29 -14.59 25.78 -39.18
CA ASN A 29 -14.87 24.41 -39.60
C ASN A 29 -13.89 23.86 -40.65
N VAL A 30 -12.61 24.23 -40.55
CA VAL A 30 -11.54 23.74 -41.44
C VAL A 30 -10.69 22.67 -40.77
N SER A 31 -10.06 21.81 -41.55
CA SER A 31 -9.20 20.75 -41.04
C SER A 31 -7.97 21.32 -40.29
N LYS A 32 -7.42 20.53 -39.36
CA LYS A 32 -6.23 20.94 -38.58
C LYS A 32 -4.97 21.00 -39.45
N SER A 33 -4.86 20.14 -40.46
CA SER A 33 -3.76 20.15 -41.44
C SER A 33 -3.81 21.43 -42.29
N THR A 34 -4.99 21.86 -42.72
CA THR A 34 -5.19 23.13 -43.44
C THR A 34 -4.73 24.33 -42.60
N LEU A 35 -5.15 24.41 -41.33
CA LEU A 35 -4.69 25.48 -40.42
C LEU A 35 -3.18 25.46 -40.18
N SER A 36 -2.58 24.27 -40.07
CA SER A 36 -1.14 24.14 -39.90
C SER A 36 -0.36 24.64 -41.11
N TYR A 37 -0.91 24.46 -42.32
CA TYR A 37 -0.31 24.99 -43.53
C TYR A 37 -0.47 26.52 -43.61
N TRP A 38 -1.66 27.05 -43.34
CA TRP A 38 -1.94 28.49 -43.44
C TRP A 38 -1.25 29.35 -42.38
N LEU A 39 -1.07 28.82 -41.18
CA LEU A 39 -0.62 29.57 -40.02
C LEU A 39 0.83 29.25 -39.63
N ARG A 40 1.58 28.56 -40.49
CA ARG A 40 2.97 28.15 -40.25
C ARG A 40 3.87 29.34 -39.93
N ASP A 41 3.78 30.38 -40.75
CA ASP A 41 4.67 31.55 -40.69
C ASP A 41 4.02 32.75 -39.98
N VAL A 42 2.91 32.54 -39.25
CA VAL A 42 2.22 33.61 -38.52
C VAL A 42 2.81 33.73 -37.12
N PRO A 43 3.56 34.81 -36.82
CA PRO A 43 4.16 34.99 -35.50
C PRO A 43 3.07 35.20 -34.45
N LEU A 44 3.30 34.65 -33.25
CA LEU A 44 2.49 34.93 -32.07
C LEU A 44 3.27 35.75 -31.07
N LYS A 45 2.56 36.70 -30.47
CA LYS A 45 3.03 37.43 -29.29
C LYS A 45 3.35 36.46 -28.15
N GLU A 46 4.40 36.78 -27.40
CA GLU A 46 4.88 35.96 -26.28
C GLU A 46 3.82 35.74 -25.19
N GLU A 47 2.94 36.72 -24.96
CA GLU A 47 1.81 36.60 -24.03
C GLU A 47 0.90 35.40 -24.36
N TYR A 48 0.62 35.17 -25.64
CA TYR A 48 -0.24 34.08 -26.09
C TYR A 48 0.50 32.74 -26.05
N LYS A 49 1.80 32.72 -26.36
CA LYS A 49 2.63 31.51 -26.22
C LYS A 49 2.65 31.02 -24.77
N LYS A 50 2.89 31.92 -23.81
CA LYS A 50 2.85 31.62 -22.37
C LYS A 50 1.48 31.09 -21.96
N LYS A 51 0.38 31.76 -22.36
CA LYS A 51 -0.99 31.31 -22.09
C LYS A 51 -1.25 29.89 -22.58
N PHE A 52 -0.84 29.54 -23.81
CA PHE A 52 -1.04 28.19 -24.34
C PHE A 52 -0.21 27.13 -23.61
N TYR A 53 1.03 27.47 -23.25
CA TYR A 53 1.88 26.59 -22.45
C TYR A 53 1.25 26.31 -21.08
N THR A 54 0.85 27.35 -20.35
CA THR A 54 0.18 27.22 -19.05
C THR A 54 -1.09 26.38 -19.15
N ASN A 55 -1.94 26.64 -20.15
CA ASN A 55 -3.15 25.83 -20.36
C ASN A 55 -2.84 24.37 -20.68
N ARG A 56 -1.77 24.08 -21.42
CA ARG A 56 -1.34 22.70 -21.69
C ARG A 56 -0.90 21.99 -20.41
N VAL A 57 -0.10 22.65 -19.58
CA VAL A 57 0.34 22.13 -18.27
C VAL A 57 -0.85 21.88 -17.35
N LEU A 58 -1.77 22.84 -17.25
CA LEU A 58 -3.00 22.69 -16.45
C LEU A 58 -3.88 21.54 -16.94
N ASN A 59 -4.03 21.36 -18.26
CA ASN A 59 -4.82 20.27 -18.82
C ASN A 59 -4.15 18.90 -18.59
N LEU A 60 -2.81 18.81 -18.65
CA LEU A 60 -2.09 17.58 -18.30
C LEU A 60 -2.26 17.23 -16.82
N ALA A 61 -2.14 18.22 -15.94
CA ALA A 61 -2.35 18.05 -14.50
C ALA A 61 -3.80 17.62 -14.18
N ARG A 62 -4.79 18.30 -14.79
CA ARG A 62 -6.21 17.94 -14.69
C ARG A 62 -6.51 16.55 -15.24
N GLY A 63 -5.88 16.16 -16.35
CA GLY A 63 -6.01 14.82 -16.93
C GLY A 63 -5.52 13.75 -15.96
N ALA A 64 -4.32 13.90 -15.40
CA ALA A 64 -3.77 12.99 -14.41
C ALA A 64 -4.65 12.91 -13.13
N GLN A 65 -5.15 14.06 -12.67
CA GLN A 65 -6.06 14.14 -11.52
C GLN A 65 -7.40 13.43 -11.81
N SER A 66 -7.97 13.64 -13.00
CA SER A 66 -9.21 12.98 -13.44
C SER A 66 -9.06 11.46 -13.52
N GLN A 67 -7.92 10.96 -14.02
CA GLN A 67 -7.63 9.52 -14.03
C GLN A 67 -7.48 8.95 -12.62
N LYS A 68 -6.80 9.68 -11.72
CA LYS A 68 -6.68 9.30 -10.31
C LYS A 68 -8.04 9.21 -9.64
N GLU A 69 -8.90 10.21 -9.81
CA GLU A 69 -10.25 10.22 -9.25
C GLU A 69 -11.13 9.10 -9.84
N ARG A 70 -11.04 8.86 -11.15
CA ARG A 70 -11.72 7.73 -11.78
C ARG A 70 -11.28 6.41 -11.17
N ARG A 71 -9.97 6.19 -11.03
CA ARG A 71 -9.41 4.98 -10.42
C ARG A 71 -9.82 4.82 -8.96
N LEU A 72 -9.87 5.91 -8.18
CA LEU A 72 -10.35 5.87 -6.80
C LEU A 72 -11.82 5.44 -6.72
N ARG A 73 -12.68 5.93 -7.62
CA ARG A 73 -14.09 5.48 -7.73
C ARG A 73 -14.20 4.01 -8.11
N GLU A 74 -13.40 3.56 -9.08
CA GLU A 74 -13.34 2.14 -9.47
C GLU A 74 -12.92 1.24 -8.30
N ILE A 75 -11.84 1.61 -7.59
CA ILE A 75 -11.35 0.89 -6.41
C ILE A 75 -12.44 0.83 -5.34
N ALA A 76 -13.10 1.96 -5.05
CA ALA A 76 -14.19 2.00 -4.07
C ALA A 76 -15.35 1.07 -4.48
N LYS A 77 -15.69 1.00 -5.78
CA LYS A 77 -16.70 0.09 -6.30
C LYS A 77 -16.29 -1.38 -6.16
N ILE A 78 -15.04 -1.72 -6.50
CA ILE A 78 -14.48 -3.07 -6.35
C ILE A 78 -14.53 -3.50 -4.89
N ILE A 79 -14.01 -2.67 -3.97
CA ILE A 79 -14.02 -2.96 -2.53
C ILE A 79 -15.46 -3.12 -2.01
N LYS A 80 -16.39 -2.26 -2.44
CA LYS A 80 -17.80 -2.35 -2.03
C LYS A 80 -18.47 -3.62 -2.56
N GLY A 81 -18.12 -4.06 -3.76
CA GLY A 81 -18.57 -5.34 -4.34
C GLY A 81 -18.04 -6.52 -3.53
N ALA A 82 -16.72 -6.60 -3.37
CA ALA A 82 -16.04 -7.67 -2.66
C ALA A 82 -16.49 -7.81 -1.19
N LYS A 83 -16.81 -6.70 -0.51
CA LYS A 83 -17.39 -6.73 0.85
C LYS A 83 -18.70 -7.50 0.95
N LYS A 84 -19.44 -7.67 -0.15
CA LYS A 84 -20.70 -8.44 -0.19
C LYS A 84 -20.48 -9.93 -0.48
N GLU A 85 -19.31 -10.31 -0.98
CA GLU A 85 -18.97 -11.70 -1.29
C GLU A 85 -18.71 -12.52 -0.03
N VAL A 86 -18.35 -11.86 1.08
CA VAL A 86 -18.09 -12.49 2.37
C VAL A 86 -19.27 -12.25 3.33
N LYS A 87 -19.77 -13.32 3.95
CA LYS A 87 -20.82 -13.23 4.98
C LYS A 87 -20.33 -12.40 6.18
N LYS A 88 -21.22 -11.54 6.73
CA LYS A 88 -20.90 -10.70 7.89
C LYS A 88 -20.50 -11.51 9.13
N SER A 89 -21.15 -12.67 9.35
CA SER A 89 -20.80 -13.64 10.37
C SER A 89 -19.98 -14.77 9.77
N ILE A 90 -18.66 -14.72 9.95
CA ILE A 90 -17.76 -15.82 9.61
C ILE A 90 -17.88 -16.95 10.64
N SER A 91 -17.77 -18.20 10.20
CA SER A 91 -17.81 -19.35 11.09
C SER A 91 -16.60 -19.35 12.05
N LEU A 92 -16.71 -20.06 13.16
CA LEU A 92 -15.58 -20.21 14.09
C LEU A 92 -14.37 -20.86 13.41
N GLU A 93 -14.60 -21.81 12.50
CA GLU A 93 -13.56 -22.46 11.71
C GLU A 93 -12.86 -21.46 10.76
N SER A 94 -13.62 -20.68 9.98
CA SER A 94 -13.03 -19.66 9.11
C SER A 94 -12.27 -18.59 9.91
N TYR A 95 -12.79 -18.19 11.07
CA TYR A 95 -12.10 -17.25 11.96
C TYR A 95 -10.80 -17.85 12.52
N ARG A 96 -10.82 -19.12 12.92
CA ARG A 96 -9.64 -19.87 13.38
C ARG A 96 -8.58 -19.93 12.29
N LEU A 97 -8.95 -20.34 11.08
CA LEU A 97 -8.03 -20.45 9.95
C LEU A 97 -7.50 -19.09 9.47
N PHE A 98 -8.32 -18.04 9.51
CA PHE A 98 -7.88 -16.70 9.12
C PHE A 98 -6.75 -16.18 10.03
N GLY A 99 -6.89 -16.33 11.35
CA GLY A 99 -5.79 -15.97 12.26
C GLY A 99 -4.60 -16.93 12.19
N ALA A 100 -4.82 -18.22 11.91
CA ALA A 100 -3.72 -19.17 11.67
C ALA A 100 -2.90 -18.78 10.43
N ALA A 101 -3.56 -18.41 9.34
CA ALA A 101 -2.91 -17.95 8.11
C ALA A 101 -2.14 -16.64 8.33
N LEU A 102 -2.74 -15.66 9.02
CA LEU A 102 -2.05 -14.42 9.37
C LEU A 102 -0.82 -14.66 10.25
N TYR A 103 -0.91 -15.55 11.23
CA TYR A 103 0.25 -15.92 12.04
C TYR A 103 1.31 -16.66 11.22
N TRP A 104 0.93 -17.53 10.29
CA TRP A 104 1.90 -18.21 9.44
C TRP A 104 2.71 -17.23 8.57
N ALA A 105 2.06 -16.14 8.13
CA ALA A 105 2.68 -15.06 7.38
C ALA A 105 3.55 -14.13 8.24
N GLU A 106 3.00 -13.60 9.34
CA GLU A 106 3.55 -12.47 10.11
C GLU A 106 4.05 -12.85 11.52
N GLY A 107 3.75 -14.06 11.96
CA GLY A 107 4.08 -14.57 13.30
C GLY A 107 5.50 -15.12 13.43
N ASN A 108 5.95 -15.28 14.67
CA ASN A 108 7.24 -15.86 14.96
C ASN A 108 7.24 -17.38 14.68
N LYS A 109 8.10 -17.79 13.74
CA LYS A 109 8.25 -19.18 13.31
C LYS A 109 9.15 -20.02 14.22
N LYS A 110 10.06 -19.36 14.97
CA LYS A 110 11.14 -20.04 15.72
C LYS A 110 10.90 -20.09 17.23
N SER A 111 10.30 -19.08 17.85
CA SER A 111 10.22 -19.02 19.32
C SER A 111 8.93 -18.40 19.87
N GLY A 112 8.18 -19.19 20.64
CA GLY A 112 6.95 -18.77 21.31
C GLY A 112 5.84 -18.33 20.35
N LEU A 113 4.69 -17.98 20.92
CA LEU A 113 3.56 -17.43 20.16
C LEU A 113 3.62 -15.91 20.22
N GLY A 114 3.97 -15.28 19.10
CA GLY A 114 3.98 -13.83 19.01
C GLY A 114 3.99 -13.32 17.58
N ILE A 115 3.53 -12.10 17.40
CA ILE A 115 3.37 -11.43 16.11
C ILE A 115 3.86 -9.99 16.21
N THR A 116 4.48 -9.49 15.16
CA THR A 116 5.04 -8.13 15.11
C THR A 116 4.53 -7.44 13.85
N ASN A 117 3.76 -6.37 13.98
CA ASN A 117 3.25 -5.63 12.84
C ASN A 117 2.99 -4.15 13.21
N SER A 118 2.72 -3.31 12.23
CA SER A 118 2.41 -1.88 12.42
C SER A 118 0.99 -1.50 12.01
N ASP A 119 0.25 -2.40 11.34
CA ASP A 119 -1.14 -2.22 10.97
C ASP A 119 -2.05 -2.37 12.21
N PRO A 120 -2.79 -1.32 12.61
CA PRO A 120 -3.72 -1.36 13.74
C PRO A 120 -4.80 -2.44 13.62
N TYR A 121 -5.33 -2.68 12.42
CA TYR A 121 -6.40 -3.66 12.20
C TYR A 121 -5.89 -5.09 12.41
N LEU A 122 -4.71 -5.40 11.86
CA LEU A 122 -4.10 -6.72 12.02
C LEU A 122 -3.82 -6.99 13.50
N ILE A 123 -3.21 -6.04 14.19
CA ILE A 123 -2.88 -6.20 15.61
C ILE A 123 -4.13 -6.38 16.47
N LEU A 124 -5.15 -5.53 16.30
CA LEU A 124 -6.39 -5.68 17.04
C LEU A 124 -7.08 -7.01 16.74
N PHE A 125 -7.12 -7.42 15.46
CA PHE A 125 -7.65 -8.72 15.07
C PHE A 125 -6.93 -9.85 15.80
N MET A 126 -5.59 -9.83 15.84
CA MET A 126 -4.80 -10.89 16.48
C MET A 126 -5.03 -10.95 17.99
N VAL A 127 -5.18 -9.81 18.67
CA VAL A 127 -5.55 -9.77 20.10
C VAL A 127 -6.90 -10.43 20.33
N LYS A 128 -7.92 -10.06 19.55
CA LYS A 128 -9.26 -10.66 19.63
C LYS A 128 -9.28 -12.12 19.23
N TRP A 129 -8.40 -12.50 18.32
CA TRP A 129 -8.26 -13.88 17.88
C TRP A 129 -7.63 -14.76 18.96
N PHE A 130 -6.57 -14.29 19.64
CA PHE A 130 -6.00 -15.00 20.79
C PHE A 130 -7.01 -15.15 21.93
N GLU A 131 -7.77 -14.10 22.22
CA GLU A 131 -8.86 -14.12 23.21
C GLU A 131 -9.91 -15.18 22.83
N LYS A 132 -10.43 -15.15 21.61
CA LYS A 132 -11.52 -16.04 21.19
C LYS A 132 -11.11 -17.50 20.95
N ILE A 133 -9.88 -17.75 20.50
CA ILE A 133 -9.43 -19.11 20.09
C ILE A 133 -8.65 -19.82 21.19
N PHE A 134 -7.92 -19.07 22.01
CA PHE A 134 -7.04 -19.63 23.04
C PHE A 134 -7.35 -19.14 24.46
N ASP A 135 -8.42 -18.36 24.65
CA ASP A 135 -8.81 -17.78 25.94
C ASP A 135 -7.69 -16.93 26.58
N VAL A 136 -6.91 -16.27 25.72
CA VAL A 136 -5.79 -15.41 26.14
C VAL A 136 -6.29 -13.98 26.30
N THR A 137 -6.43 -13.54 27.55
CA THR A 137 -6.91 -12.20 27.86
C THR A 137 -5.87 -11.12 27.51
N PRO A 138 -6.27 -9.90 27.14
CA PRO A 138 -5.34 -8.79 26.86
C PRO A 138 -4.35 -8.51 28.00
N SER A 139 -4.77 -8.67 29.26
CA SER A 139 -3.92 -8.48 30.44
C SER A 139 -2.84 -9.56 30.62
N SER A 140 -2.97 -10.72 29.98
CA SER A 140 -1.94 -11.76 30.00
C SER A 140 -0.82 -11.51 28.98
N LEU A 141 -1.08 -10.73 27.93
CA LEU A 141 -0.14 -10.46 26.85
C LEU A 141 1.08 -9.67 27.33
N LYS A 142 2.19 -9.81 26.61
CA LYS A 142 3.41 -9.02 26.79
C LYS A 142 3.74 -8.26 25.52
N ILE A 143 4.05 -6.97 25.68
CA ILE A 143 4.25 -6.06 24.57
C ILE A 143 5.69 -5.55 24.53
N ARG A 144 6.23 -5.42 23.32
CA ARG A 144 7.44 -4.63 23.02
C ARG A 144 7.15 -3.71 21.84
N LEU A 145 7.61 -2.47 21.93
CA LEU A 145 7.50 -1.50 20.85
C LEU A 145 8.87 -1.33 20.18
N ASN A 146 8.85 -1.16 18.88
CA ASN A 146 9.98 -0.66 18.11
C ASN A 146 9.58 0.70 17.53
N ILE A 147 10.29 1.76 17.92
CA ILE A 147 10.01 3.14 17.50
C ILE A 147 11.24 3.80 16.92
N TYR A 148 11.05 4.95 16.28
CA TYR A 148 12.12 5.82 15.80
C TYR A 148 12.38 6.97 16.79
N PRO A 149 13.58 7.56 16.80
CA PRO A 149 13.97 8.59 17.79
C PRO A 149 13.05 9.82 17.84
N GLN A 150 12.43 10.19 16.72
CA GLN A 150 11.52 11.33 16.62
C GLN A 150 10.10 11.06 17.13
N GLN A 151 9.79 9.85 17.59
CA GLN A 151 8.45 9.46 18.00
C GLN A 151 8.27 9.57 19.51
N ASN A 152 7.07 9.94 19.93
CA ASN A 152 6.71 9.98 21.34
C ASN A 152 6.28 8.59 21.84
N GLU A 153 7.15 7.95 22.63
CA GLU A 153 6.90 6.61 23.19
C GLU A 153 5.60 6.56 24.01
N SER A 154 5.37 7.55 24.87
CA SER A 154 4.21 7.59 25.76
C SER A 154 2.88 7.64 24.99
N GLU A 155 2.85 8.42 23.91
CA GLU A 155 1.66 8.49 23.05
C GLU A 155 1.42 7.20 22.27
N ILE A 156 2.48 6.57 21.77
CA ILE A 156 2.39 5.29 21.06
C ILE A 156 1.91 4.18 22.00
N ARG A 157 2.44 4.12 23.24
CA ARG A 157 1.96 3.20 24.28
C ARG A 157 0.46 3.39 24.54
N ARG A 158 0.03 4.64 24.71
CA ARG A 158 -1.38 4.99 24.95
C ARG A 158 -2.26 4.57 23.77
N PHE A 159 -1.85 4.86 22.53
CA PHE A 159 -2.57 4.46 21.33
C PHE A 159 -2.81 2.94 21.29
N TRP A 160 -1.75 2.15 21.45
CA TRP A 160 -1.87 0.69 21.40
C TRP A 160 -2.65 0.13 22.57
N SER A 161 -2.48 0.69 23.78
CA SER A 161 -3.24 0.30 24.95
C SER A 161 -4.75 0.55 24.76
N GLN A 162 -5.13 1.74 24.29
CA GLN A 162 -6.53 2.08 23.98
C GLN A 162 -7.12 1.20 22.89
N LEU A 163 -6.36 0.94 21.80
CA LEU A 163 -6.84 0.13 20.69
C LEU A 163 -7.06 -1.33 21.09
N THR A 164 -6.10 -1.92 21.81
CA THR A 164 -6.06 -3.36 22.08
C THR A 164 -6.69 -3.77 23.40
N GLY A 165 -6.91 -2.83 24.32
CA GLY A 165 -7.31 -3.10 25.70
C GLY A 165 -6.18 -3.70 26.55
N ILE A 166 -4.94 -3.74 26.06
CA ILE A 166 -3.80 -4.24 26.81
C ILE A 166 -3.35 -3.16 27.80
N PRO A 167 -3.23 -3.46 29.11
CA PRO A 167 -2.80 -2.49 30.11
C PRO A 167 -1.36 -1.99 29.86
N ILE A 168 -1.07 -0.73 30.19
CA ILE A 168 0.25 -0.11 29.94
C ILE A 168 1.37 -0.84 30.67
N GLU A 169 1.08 -1.48 31.81
CA GLU A 169 2.01 -2.25 32.63
C GLU A 169 2.52 -3.51 31.91
N ARG A 170 1.84 -3.92 30.83
CA ARG A 170 2.26 -5.05 29.98
C ARG A 170 3.25 -4.64 28.89
N PHE A 171 3.50 -3.35 28.71
CA PHE A 171 4.46 -2.82 27.77
C PHE A 171 5.85 -2.80 28.40
N GLY A 172 6.70 -3.74 27.97
CA GLY A 172 8.09 -3.84 28.39
C GLY A 172 8.96 -2.73 27.80
N LYS A 173 10.29 -2.93 27.84
CA LYS A 173 11.26 -1.98 27.28
C LYS A 173 11.02 -1.76 25.79
N THR A 174 10.85 -0.50 25.41
CA THR A 174 10.77 -0.08 24.00
C THR A 174 12.16 -0.08 23.39
N PHE A 175 12.26 -0.55 22.16
CA PHE A 175 13.46 -0.46 21.36
C PHE A 175 13.37 0.80 20.48
N VAL A 176 14.32 1.72 20.67
CA VAL A 176 14.47 2.90 19.83
C VAL A 176 15.52 2.59 18.78
N LYS A 177 15.11 2.63 17.50
CA LYS A 177 16.02 2.35 16.39
C LYS A 177 17.11 3.43 16.31
N PRO A 178 18.39 3.08 16.14
CA PRO A 178 19.44 4.07 15.98
C PRO A 178 19.24 4.89 14.70
N LEU A 179 19.73 6.13 14.73
CA LEU A 179 19.73 7.01 13.57
C LEU A 179 20.54 6.37 12.43
N SER A 180 20.02 6.46 11.21
CA SER A 180 20.69 5.96 10.00
C SER A 180 20.60 7.00 8.90
N ASN A 181 21.70 7.21 8.15
CA ASN A 181 21.77 8.20 7.06
C ASN A 181 20.70 8.01 5.97
N ASN A 182 20.10 6.82 5.86
CA ASN A 182 18.98 6.53 4.97
C ASN A 182 17.63 6.75 5.66
N TYR A 183 17.32 8.00 6.01
CA TYR A 183 16.02 8.40 6.53
C TYR A 183 14.93 8.20 5.46
N LYS A 184 14.29 7.03 5.47
CA LYS A 184 13.04 6.84 4.74
C LYS A 184 11.98 7.69 5.44
N LYS A 185 11.36 8.65 4.75
CA LYS A 185 10.24 9.49 5.24
C LYS A 185 9.05 8.70 5.79
N ASN A 186 9.02 7.38 5.59
CA ASN A 186 7.94 6.51 6.05
C ASN A 186 8.13 6.20 7.54
N ASN A 187 7.74 7.15 8.38
CA ASN A 187 7.62 6.92 9.81
C ASN A 187 6.33 6.14 10.02
N LEU A 188 6.44 4.87 10.38
CA LEU A 188 5.30 4.12 10.90
C LEU A 188 4.78 4.89 12.11
N TYR A 189 3.68 5.63 11.95
CA TYR A 189 3.28 6.69 12.89
C TYR A 189 3.08 6.17 14.32
N TYR A 190 2.62 4.92 14.44
CA TYR A 190 2.44 4.20 15.72
C TYR A 190 3.59 3.23 16.05
N GLY A 191 4.72 3.33 15.36
CA GLY A 191 5.83 2.37 15.44
C GLY A 191 5.42 0.98 14.98
N THR A 192 6.19 -0.02 15.38
CA THR A 192 5.84 -1.44 15.22
C THR A 192 5.64 -2.06 16.59
N ILE A 193 4.54 -2.76 16.78
CA ILE A 193 4.21 -3.45 18.03
C ILE A 193 4.46 -4.95 17.88
N GLN A 194 5.14 -5.53 18.87
CA GLN A 194 5.25 -6.96 19.05
C GLN A 194 4.34 -7.39 20.20
N ILE A 195 3.43 -8.32 19.91
CA ILE A 195 2.58 -9.00 20.89
C ILE A 195 3.12 -10.40 21.11
N ARG A 196 3.30 -10.79 22.38
CA ARG A 196 3.70 -12.14 22.77
C ARG A 196 2.70 -12.72 23.77
N VAL A 197 2.28 -13.95 23.53
CA VAL A 197 1.51 -14.77 24.46
C VAL A 197 2.50 -15.53 25.36
N PRO A 198 2.53 -15.29 26.68
CA PRO A 198 3.36 -16.05 27.60
C PRO A 198 2.99 -17.54 27.57
N ARG A 199 4.00 -18.42 27.65
CA ARG A 199 3.80 -19.88 27.62
C ARG A 199 2.99 -20.40 26.41
N GLY A 200 2.95 -19.64 25.30
CA GLY A 200 2.16 -19.98 24.11
C GLY A 200 2.75 -21.04 23.17
N THR A 201 3.75 -21.82 23.59
CA THR A 201 4.43 -22.79 22.71
C THR A 201 3.46 -23.85 22.17
N ASP A 202 2.63 -24.44 23.03
CA ASP A 202 1.67 -25.47 22.60
C ASP A 202 0.57 -24.88 21.72
N MET A 203 0.10 -23.67 22.03
CA MET A 203 -0.85 -22.93 21.20
C MET A 203 -0.29 -22.70 19.79
N ARG A 204 0.99 -22.35 19.68
CA ARG A 204 1.69 -22.21 18.39
C ARG A 204 1.74 -23.54 17.63
N HIS A 205 2.03 -24.65 18.31
CA HIS A 205 2.02 -25.98 17.67
C HIS A 205 0.63 -26.38 17.19
N ARG A 206 -0.43 -26.15 17.99
CA ARG A 206 -1.82 -26.36 17.58
C ARG A 206 -2.18 -25.56 16.33
N LEU A 207 -1.78 -24.29 16.29
CA LEU A 207 -1.96 -23.43 15.12
C LEU A 207 -1.26 -23.97 13.87
N PHE A 208 0.00 -24.40 13.99
CA PHE A 208 0.70 -25.00 12.84
C PHE A 208 0.10 -26.34 12.43
N GLY A 209 -0.52 -27.08 13.36
CA GLY A 209 -1.34 -28.24 13.05
C GLY A 209 -2.51 -27.89 12.13
N TRP A 210 -3.22 -26.80 12.40
CA TRP A 210 -4.31 -26.33 11.53
C TRP A 210 -3.81 -25.92 10.14
N VAL A 211 -2.68 -25.21 10.07
CA VAL A 211 -2.06 -24.84 8.78
C VAL A 211 -1.68 -26.09 7.99
N LYS A 212 -1.05 -27.08 8.64
CA LYS A 212 -0.69 -28.35 7.99
C LYS A 212 -1.91 -29.10 7.47
N ALA A 213 -3.02 -29.11 8.21
CA ALA A 213 -4.25 -29.75 7.77
C ALA A 213 -4.80 -29.12 6.47
N VAL A 214 -4.76 -27.78 6.35
CA VAL A 214 -5.19 -27.08 5.12
C VAL A 214 -4.27 -27.36 3.94
N LEU A 215 -2.97 -27.56 4.18
CA LEU A 215 -1.96 -27.74 3.13
C LEU A 215 -1.68 -29.23 2.82
N GLN A 216 -2.52 -30.14 3.31
CA GLN A 216 -2.26 -31.58 3.23
C GLN A 216 -2.15 -32.07 1.78
N ASP A 217 -2.99 -31.55 0.89
CA ASP A 217 -3.03 -31.88 -0.54
C ASP A 217 -1.74 -31.53 -1.29
N ILE A 218 -1.06 -30.44 -0.88
CA ILE A 218 0.20 -29.99 -1.49
C ILE A 218 1.45 -30.44 -0.71
N SER A 219 1.29 -31.06 0.46
CA SER A 219 2.38 -31.39 1.38
C SER A 219 3.41 -32.35 0.79
N ALA A 220 2.96 -33.50 0.27
CA ALA A 220 3.84 -34.54 -0.28
C ALA A 220 4.70 -34.01 -1.44
N LYS A 221 4.09 -33.28 -2.38
CA LYS A 221 4.83 -32.64 -3.49
C LYS A 221 5.87 -31.65 -2.96
N THR A 222 5.50 -30.82 -1.99
CA THR A 222 6.40 -29.82 -1.40
C THR A 222 7.59 -30.49 -0.72
N GLU A 223 7.37 -31.56 0.04
CA GLU A 223 8.41 -32.28 0.77
C GLU A 223 9.38 -32.99 -0.18
N LEU A 224 8.87 -33.68 -1.21
CA LEU A 224 9.69 -34.33 -2.23
C LEU A 224 10.60 -33.32 -2.94
N THR A 225 10.05 -32.18 -3.37
CA THR A 225 10.84 -31.11 -3.99
C THR A 225 11.86 -30.52 -3.00
N GLN A 226 11.50 -30.30 -1.74
CA GLN A 226 12.47 -29.80 -0.75
C GLN A 226 13.63 -30.79 -0.50
N GLN A 227 13.35 -32.09 -0.50
CA GLN A 227 14.37 -33.13 -0.36
C GLN A 227 15.33 -33.15 -1.55
N GLU A 228 14.79 -33.14 -2.78
CA GLU A 228 15.58 -33.09 -4.02
C GLU A 228 16.55 -31.90 -4.03
N TRP A 229 16.08 -30.74 -3.56
CA TRP A 229 16.83 -29.49 -3.57
C TRP A 229 17.54 -29.18 -2.25
N LYS A 230 17.63 -30.15 -1.32
CA LYS A 230 18.25 -29.95 0.00
C LYS A 230 19.70 -29.47 -0.08
N LYS A 231 20.45 -29.89 -1.10
CA LYS A 231 21.82 -29.43 -1.37
C LYS A 231 21.95 -27.91 -1.51
N LEU A 232 20.90 -27.19 -1.93
CA LEU A 232 20.92 -25.72 -2.00
C LEU A 232 21.00 -25.04 -0.63
N THR A 233 20.72 -25.77 0.45
CA THR A 233 20.82 -25.26 1.83
C THR A 233 22.25 -25.33 2.37
N GLU A 234 23.12 -26.11 1.72
CA GLU A 234 24.53 -26.27 2.08
C GLU A 234 25.36 -25.17 1.39
N VAL A 235 25.31 -23.96 1.95
CA VAL A 235 26.18 -22.86 1.51
C VAL A 235 27.46 -22.90 2.34
N SER A 236 28.61 -23.11 1.68
CA SER A 236 29.91 -22.91 2.33
C SER A 236 29.97 -21.47 2.86
N ARG A 237 30.09 -21.30 4.19
CA ARG A 237 30.30 -19.97 4.75
C ARG A 237 31.61 -19.41 4.16
N ALA A 238 31.56 -18.21 3.59
CA ALA A 238 32.78 -17.48 3.25
C ALA A 238 33.56 -17.28 4.56
N VAL A 239 34.65 -18.02 4.72
CA VAL A 239 35.55 -17.90 5.88
C VAL A 239 36.34 -16.61 5.70
N ASN A 240 35.76 -15.48 6.06
CA ASN A 240 36.53 -14.26 6.28
C ASN A 240 37.10 -14.31 7.71
N LEU A 241 38.17 -15.08 7.88
CA LEU A 241 39.03 -14.96 9.06
C LEU A 241 40.21 -14.06 8.68
N PRO A 242 40.37 -12.87 9.29
CA PRO A 242 41.64 -12.16 9.22
C PRO A 242 42.71 -12.96 9.98
N LYS A 243 43.91 -13.08 9.37
CA LYS A 243 45.12 -13.57 10.02
C LYS A 243 45.57 -12.63 11.14
#